data_AF-A0A0B1STQ7-F1
#
_entry.id   AF-A0A0B1STQ7-F1
#
_cell.length_a   1.000
_cell.length_b   1.000
_cell.length_c   1.000
_cell.angle_alpha   90.00
_cell.angle_beta   90.00
_cell.angle_gamma   90.00
#
_symmetry.space_group_name_H-M   'P 1'
#
loop_
_entity.id
_entity.type
_entity.pdbx_description
1 polymer ?
#
loop_
_entity_poly.entity_id
_entity_poly.type
_entity_poly.pdbx_seq_one_letter_code
_entity_poly.pdbx_strand_id
1 'polypeptide(L)'
;MKTCADKLKKETEDLDYPHWFPNGKEEFAKEEVSSIDEITKDKSKGKKVDWCRSFIITDANAYYDSFLDGSSENYMLQMKSIREKDGQPCIDHDRSTDEGGGPQQHIMIQLQPPVVLENRQYIENSLQLDRFSIKFTDEADVEPIISETVVPGASLMHFFPLREAINLTSRNVRVANALSDVYVEIMNGDSVAVVVRKLIRLNKSIKPRFNVTLWRYQDPFGEDRKMISCLDPLPFHEKLEDSAVFATDIEKRAVSLSDNGKAYLICDTIVYVAH
;
A
#
# COMPACT_ATOMS: atom_id res chain seq x y z
N MET A 1 -6.20 -8.70 29.27
CA MET A 1 -6.30 -9.41 30.57
C MET A 1 -6.48 -10.91 30.39
N LYS A 2 -7.48 -11.38 29.63
CA LYS A 2 -7.76 -12.82 29.45
C LYS A 2 -6.55 -13.62 28.95
N THR A 3 -5.84 -13.14 27.93
CA THR A 3 -4.63 -13.78 27.38
C THR A 3 -3.52 -13.97 28.42
N CYS A 4 -3.35 -13.01 29.33
CA CYS A 4 -2.36 -13.13 30.41
C CYS A 4 -2.79 -14.17 31.45
N ALA A 5 -4.09 -14.23 31.78
CA ALA A 5 -4.63 -15.23 32.69
C ALA A 5 -4.54 -16.65 32.10
N ASP A 6 -4.83 -16.80 30.81
CA ASP A 6 -4.74 -18.09 30.12
C ASP A 6 -3.29 -18.58 29.99
N LYS A 7 -2.34 -17.66 29.78
CA LYS A 7 -0.90 -17.97 29.81
C LYS A 7 -0.47 -18.46 31.19
N LEU A 8 -0.89 -17.78 32.26
CA LEU A 8 -0.59 -18.20 33.64
C LEU A 8 -1.20 -19.56 33.96
N LYS A 9 -2.45 -19.82 33.55
CA LYS A 9 -3.10 -21.12 33.72
C LYS A 9 -2.33 -22.24 33.01
N LYS A 10 -1.92 -21.99 31.77
CA LYS A 10 -1.11 -22.95 31.01
C LYS A 10 0.23 -23.21 31.71
N GLU A 11 0.91 -22.17 32.17
CA GLU A 11 2.16 -22.31 32.91
C GLU A 11 1.97 -23.06 34.25
N THR A 12 0.83 -22.92 34.91
CA THR A 12 0.51 -23.68 36.14
C THR A 12 0.10 -25.13 35.90
N GLU A 13 -0.43 -25.45 34.71
CA GLU A 13 -0.85 -26.82 34.34
C GLU A 13 0.32 -27.64 33.77
N ASP A 14 1.21 -27.00 32.99
CA ASP A 14 2.37 -27.65 32.39
C ASP A 14 3.49 -27.92 33.42
N LEU A 15 3.45 -27.25 34.58
CA LEU A 15 4.54 -27.22 35.55
C LEU A 15 4.00 -27.45 36.97
N ASP A 16 4.29 -28.62 37.55
CA ASP A 16 3.90 -28.96 38.92
C ASP A 16 4.45 -27.92 39.91
N TYR A 17 3.58 -27.38 40.75
CA TYR A 17 3.93 -26.36 41.75
C TYR A 17 4.46 -27.03 43.04
N PRO A 18 5.55 -26.52 43.66
CA PRO A 18 6.29 -25.30 43.36
C PRO A 18 7.40 -25.48 42.29
N HIS A 19 7.51 -24.48 41.44
CA HIS A 19 8.29 -24.47 40.21
C HIS A 19 9.79 -24.17 40.43
N TRP A 20 10.70 -24.98 39.87
CA TRP A 20 12.15 -24.70 39.86
C TRP A 20 12.55 -24.01 38.55
N PHE A 21 12.66 -22.68 38.55
CA PHE A 21 13.23 -21.96 37.43
C PHE A 21 14.76 -22.16 37.39
N PRO A 22 15.40 -22.36 36.21
CA PRO A 22 16.85 -22.32 36.09
C PRO A 22 17.37 -20.98 36.63
N ASN A 23 18.19 -21.04 37.68
CA ASN A 23 18.62 -19.89 38.51
C ASN A 23 18.88 -18.60 37.72
N GLY A 24 18.04 -17.59 37.96
CA GLY A 24 18.16 -16.27 37.35
C GLY A 24 17.11 -15.25 37.84
N LYS A 25 17.25 -14.83 39.11
CA LYS A 25 16.68 -13.63 39.78
C LYS A 25 15.25 -13.68 40.36
N GLU A 26 15.22 -13.50 41.69
CA GLU A 26 14.23 -12.96 42.64
C GLU A 26 12.74 -13.37 42.51
N GLU A 27 12.30 -14.12 43.52
CA GLU A 27 10.88 -14.35 43.85
C GLU A 27 10.20 -13.04 44.25
N PHE A 28 9.22 -12.59 43.47
CA PHE A 28 8.24 -11.60 43.90
C PHE A 28 6.98 -12.31 44.39
N ALA A 29 6.61 -12.04 45.64
CA ALA A 29 5.31 -12.44 46.19
C ALA A 29 4.18 -11.86 45.32
N LYS A 30 3.21 -12.70 44.96
CA LYS A 30 1.97 -12.27 44.31
C LYS A 30 1.10 -11.55 45.34
N GLU A 31 1.10 -10.22 45.33
CA GLU A 31 -0.02 -9.44 45.86
C GLU A 31 -1.13 -9.41 44.79
N GLU A 32 -2.30 -9.96 45.10
CA GLU A 32 -3.51 -9.69 44.33
C GLU A 32 -3.90 -8.24 44.57
N VAL A 33 -3.52 -7.35 43.65
CA VAL A 33 -3.93 -5.95 43.69
C VAL A 33 -5.37 -5.87 43.21
N SER A 34 -6.29 -5.52 44.11
CA SER A 34 -7.69 -5.33 43.75
C SER A 34 -7.85 -4.03 42.95
N SER A 35 -8.81 -3.97 42.01
CA SER A 35 -9.08 -2.75 41.22
C SER A 35 -9.38 -1.52 42.08
N ILE A 36 -9.81 -1.73 43.33
CA ILE A 36 -10.06 -0.70 44.34
C ILE A 36 -8.75 -0.08 44.85
N ASP A 37 -7.69 -0.87 44.97
CA ASP A 37 -6.39 -0.41 45.45
C ASP A 37 -5.68 0.48 44.40
N GLU A 38 -5.85 0.17 43.11
CA GLU A 38 -5.36 1.03 42.02
C GLU A 38 -6.08 2.38 41.93
N ILE A 39 -7.41 2.38 42.08
CA ILE A 39 -8.21 3.63 42.13
C ILE A 39 -7.77 4.50 43.31
N THR A 40 -7.47 3.87 44.45
CA THR A 40 -6.99 4.57 45.66
C THR A 40 -5.60 5.18 45.43
N LYS A 41 -4.75 4.51 44.64
CA LYS A 41 -3.44 5.03 44.22
C LYS A 41 -3.56 6.22 43.26
N ASP A 42 -4.52 6.25 42.34
CA ASP A 42 -4.68 7.38 41.40
C ASP A 42 -5.36 8.61 42.07
N LYS A 43 -6.19 8.41 43.10
CA LYS A 43 -6.69 9.50 43.97
C LYS A 43 -5.57 10.27 44.68
N SER A 44 -4.48 9.58 45.03
CA SER A 44 -3.31 10.21 45.67
C SER A 44 -2.53 11.16 44.74
N LYS A 45 -2.75 11.09 43.41
CA LYS A 45 -2.06 11.92 42.41
C LYS A 45 -2.75 13.26 42.12
N GLY A 46 -3.78 13.64 42.88
CA GLY A 46 -4.35 15.00 42.85
C GLY A 46 -5.10 15.40 41.57
N LYS A 47 -5.49 14.45 40.72
CA LYS A 47 -6.27 14.73 39.51
C LYS A 47 -7.71 15.13 39.88
N LYS A 48 -8.22 16.22 39.29
CA LYS A 48 -9.63 16.68 39.45
C LYS A 48 -10.59 15.79 38.65
N VAL A 49 -10.79 14.56 39.10
CA VAL A 49 -11.66 13.55 38.47
C VAL A 49 -12.91 13.34 39.34
N ASP A 50 -14.09 13.31 38.71
CA ASP A 50 -15.34 12.91 39.37
C ASP A 50 -15.43 11.39 39.44
N TRP A 51 -14.88 10.83 40.53
CA TRP A 51 -14.82 9.39 40.77
C TRP A 51 -16.20 8.74 40.93
N CYS A 52 -17.26 9.50 41.19
CA CYS A 52 -18.62 8.97 41.28
C CYS A 52 -19.15 8.46 39.92
N ARG A 53 -18.44 8.76 38.83
CA ARG A 53 -18.76 8.32 37.46
C ARG A 53 -17.80 7.27 36.91
N SER A 54 -16.94 6.67 37.73
CA SER A 54 -16.09 5.55 37.29
C SER A 54 -16.87 4.24 37.27
N PHE A 55 -16.71 3.44 36.22
CA PHE A 55 -17.39 2.15 36.06
C PHE A 55 -16.51 1.13 35.32
N ILE A 56 -16.91 -0.15 35.38
CA ILE A 56 -16.23 -1.26 34.70
C ILE A 56 -16.95 -1.52 33.37
N ILE A 57 -16.18 -1.81 32.32
CA ILE A 57 -16.66 -1.98 30.94
C ILE A 57 -16.96 -3.43 30.54
N THR A 58 -16.89 -4.38 31.49
CA THR A 58 -17.18 -5.80 31.27
C THR A 58 -18.64 -6.11 31.59
N ASP A 59 -19.11 -7.27 31.16
CA ASP A 59 -20.42 -7.87 31.47
C ASP A 59 -20.76 -7.92 32.98
N ALA A 60 -19.74 -7.93 33.84
CA ALA A 60 -19.90 -7.76 35.29
C ALA A 60 -20.67 -6.48 35.71
N ASN A 61 -20.77 -5.47 34.83
CA ASN A 61 -21.56 -4.26 35.05
C ASN A 61 -22.83 -4.25 34.19
N ALA A 62 -23.94 -4.72 34.76
CA ALA A 62 -25.23 -4.84 34.08
C ALA A 62 -25.77 -3.51 33.49
N TYR A 63 -25.45 -2.36 34.08
CA TYR A 63 -25.89 -1.06 33.54
C TYR A 63 -25.18 -0.72 32.22
N TYR A 64 -23.87 -0.96 32.15
CA TYR A 64 -23.08 -0.68 30.95
C TYR A 64 -23.38 -1.67 29.81
N ASP A 65 -23.65 -2.93 30.15
CA ASP A 65 -24.04 -3.96 29.18
C ASP A 65 -25.35 -3.60 28.45
N SER A 66 -26.36 -3.16 29.21
CA SER A 66 -27.65 -2.70 28.64
C SER A 66 -27.53 -1.47 27.72
N PHE A 67 -26.48 -0.66 27.90
CA PHE A 67 -26.19 0.48 27.04
C PHE A 67 -25.57 0.04 25.69
N LEU A 68 -24.77 -1.02 25.70
CA LEU A 68 -24.16 -1.58 24.49
C LEU A 68 -25.18 -2.30 23.59
N ASP A 69 -26.15 -2.98 24.19
CA ASP A 69 -27.22 -3.69 23.46
C ASP A 69 -28.03 -2.78 22.53
N GLY A 70 -28.25 -1.51 22.90
CA GLY A 70 -28.92 -0.53 22.03
C GLY A 70 -28.06 0.03 20.90
N SER A 71 -26.74 -0.21 20.93
CA SER A 71 -25.76 0.35 19.98
C SER A 71 -25.19 -0.68 18.98
N SER A 72 -25.31 -1.97 19.30
CA SER A 72 -24.67 -3.07 18.58
C SER A 72 -25.35 -3.45 17.25
N GLU A 73 -26.64 -3.14 17.07
CA GLU A 73 -27.37 -3.41 15.82
C GLU A 73 -26.81 -2.65 14.60
N ASN A 74 -25.97 -1.62 14.79
CA ASN A 74 -25.45 -0.77 13.72
C ASN A 74 -24.01 -1.10 13.24
N TYR A 75 -23.31 -2.09 13.81
CA TYR A 75 -21.85 -2.24 13.62
C TYR A 75 -21.36 -3.62 13.12
N MET A 76 -22.16 -4.37 12.36
CA MET A 76 -21.81 -5.75 11.97
C MET A 76 -21.13 -5.96 10.61
N LEU A 77 -20.51 -4.95 10.00
CA LEU A 77 -19.81 -5.15 8.71
C LEU A 77 -18.53 -4.31 8.60
N GLN A 78 -17.38 -4.90 8.98
CA GLN A 78 -16.08 -4.78 8.31
C GLN A 78 -14.99 -5.58 9.06
N MET A 79 -14.97 -6.90 8.87
CA MET A 79 -13.91 -7.77 9.39
C MET A 79 -12.70 -7.75 8.45
N LYS A 80 -11.49 -7.46 8.95
CA LYS A 80 -10.27 -7.28 8.12
C LYS A 80 -9.10 -8.21 8.49
N SER A 81 -9.08 -8.84 9.66
CA SER A 81 -7.99 -9.72 10.11
C SER A 81 -8.49 -10.71 11.17
N ILE A 82 -8.01 -11.95 11.15
CA ILE A 82 -8.45 -13.06 12.02
C ILE A 82 -7.24 -13.64 12.77
N ARG A 83 -7.36 -13.90 14.07
CA ARG A 83 -6.36 -14.62 14.87
C ARG A 83 -6.47 -16.12 14.60
N GLU A 84 -5.39 -16.77 14.17
CA GLU A 84 -5.38 -18.21 13.87
C GLU A 84 -5.68 -19.11 15.09
N LYS A 85 -5.24 -18.70 16.29
CA LYS A 85 -5.44 -19.51 17.51
C LYS A 85 -6.89 -19.60 17.96
N ASP A 86 -7.62 -18.49 17.89
CA ASP A 86 -8.95 -18.37 18.49
C ASP A 86 -10.06 -18.17 17.46
N GLY A 87 -9.72 -18.04 16.16
CA GLY A 87 -10.67 -17.77 15.07
C GLY A 87 -11.39 -16.42 15.18
N GLN A 88 -10.98 -15.56 16.13
CA GLN A 88 -11.61 -14.27 16.40
C GLN A 88 -10.98 -13.14 15.56
N PRO A 89 -11.76 -12.11 15.21
CA PRO A 89 -11.22 -10.90 14.61
C PRO A 89 -10.12 -10.28 15.48
N CYS A 90 -9.00 -9.89 14.87
CA CYS A 90 -7.91 -9.20 15.53
C CYS A 90 -8.00 -7.70 15.21
N ILE A 91 -8.30 -6.86 16.20
CA ILE A 91 -8.35 -5.40 16.03
C ILE A 91 -7.01 -4.81 16.53
N ASP A 92 -6.69 -3.57 16.17
CA ASP A 92 -5.39 -2.95 16.46
C ASP A 92 -4.99 -3.04 17.95
N HIS A 93 -5.93 -2.89 18.88
CA HIS A 93 -5.66 -3.00 20.32
C HIS A 93 -5.45 -4.45 20.83
N ASP A 94 -5.65 -5.45 19.98
CA ASP A 94 -5.31 -6.85 20.25
C ASP A 94 -3.89 -7.22 19.76
N ARG A 95 -3.24 -6.35 18.99
CA ARG A 95 -1.93 -6.64 18.38
C ARG A 95 -0.80 -6.33 19.34
N SER A 96 0.16 -7.25 19.45
CA SER A 96 1.43 -7.02 20.16
C SER A 96 2.53 -6.44 19.27
N THR A 97 2.33 -6.46 17.95
CA THR A 97 3.29 -6.07 16.91
C THR A 97 2.53 -5.51 15.71
N ASP A 98 3.08 -4.49 15.04
CA ASP A 98 2.52 -3.86 13.83
C ASP A 98 1.10 -3.29 14.03
N GLU A 99 0.94 -2.38 14.99
CA GLU A 99 -0.29 -1.60 15.16
C GLU A 99 -0.54 -0.73 13.91
N GLY A 100 -1.55 -1.09 13.11
CA GLY A 100 -1.90 -0.42 11.84
C GLY A 100 -1.67 -1.27 10.59
N GLY A 101 -1.08 -2.48 10.70
CA GLY A 101 -0.92 -3.40 9.58
C GLY A 101 -2.25 -3.85 8.99
N GLY A 102 -2.58 -3.40 7.78
CA GLY A 102 -3.77 -3.85 7.04
C GLY A 102 -3.52 -5.17 6.30
N PRO A 103 -4.57 -5.94 5.95
CA PRO A 103 -4.41 -7.08 5.05
C PRO A 103 -3.85 -6.60 3.70
N GLN A 104 -2.68 -7.09 3.33
CA GLN A 104 -2.13 -6.87 1.99
C GLN A 104 -2.87 -7.79 1.01
N GLN A 105 -3.54 -7.19 0.03
CA GLN A 105 -4.25 -7.94 -1.01
C GLN A 105 -3.25 -8.61 -1.94
N HIS A 106 -3.25 -9.94 -1.96
CA HIS A 106 -2.45 -10.73 -2.89
C HIS A 106 -3.36 -11.36 -3.94
N ILE A 107 -3.05 -11.14 -5.22
CA ILE A 107 -3.73 -11.80 -6.35
C ILE A 107 -2.91 -13.05 -6.69
N MET A 108 -3.51 -14.23 -6.53
CA MET A 108 -2.87 -15.49 -6.88
C MET A 108 -3.11 -15.78 -8.37
N ILE A 109 -2.04 -15.87 -9.17
CA ILE A 109 -2.12 -16.18 -10.60
C ILE A 109 -1.38 -17.50 -10.85
N GLN A 110 -2.11 -18.62 -10.88
CA GLN A 110 -1.53 -19.90 -11.29
C GLN A 110 -1.46 -19.98 -12.82
N LEU A 111 -0.32 -19.60 -13.38
CA LEU A 111 -0.06 -19.72 -14.81
C LEU A 111 1.34 -20.27 -15.05
N GLN A 112 1.50 -21.04 -16.14
CA GLN A 112 2.83 -21.50 -16.56
C GLN A 112 3.66 -20.30 -17.07
N PRO A 113 4.96 -20.19 -16.73
CA PRO A 113 5.82 -19.09 -17.15
C PRO A 113 5.74 -18.70 -18.65
N PRO A 114 5.75 -19.64 -19.63
CA PRO A 114 5.65 -19.27 -21.03
C PRO A 114 4.32 -18.58 -21.38
N VAL A 115 3.20 -19.05 -20.82
CA VAL A 115 1.86 -18.48 -21.07
C VAL A 115 1.74 -17.07 -20.48
N VAL A 116 2.40 -16.81 -19.35
CA VAL A 116 2.42 -15.47 -18.73
C VAL A 116 3.23 -14.48 -19.58
N LEU A 117 4.36 -14.92 -20.14
CA LEU A 117 5.19 -14.08 -20.99
C LEU A 117 4.51 -13.74 -22.31
N GLU A 118 3.85 -14.72 -22.94
CA GLU A 118 3.07 -14.50 -24.17
C GLU A 118 1.90 -13.52 -23.95
N ASN A 119 1.24 -13.58 -22.80
CA ASN A 119 0.09 -12.74 -22.47
C ASN A 119 0.43 -11.53 -21.59
N ARG A 120 1.71 -11.13 -21.54
CA ARG A 120 2.20 -10.08 -20.63
C ARG A 120 1.38 -8.79 -20.70
N GLN A 121 1.15 -8.30 -21.92
CA GLN A 121 0.41 -7.04 -22.13
C GLN A 121 -1.03 -7.12 -21.63
N TYR A 122 -1.69 -8.27 -21.84
CA TYR A 122 -3.04 -8.51 -21.36
C TYR A 122 -3.09 -8.51 -19.83
N ILE A 123 -2.17 -9.22 -19.18
CA ILE A 123 -2.11 -9.32 -17.71
C ILE A 123 -1.83 -7.95 -17.07
N GLU A 124 -0.85 -7.20 -17.59
CA GLU A 124 -0.55 -5.84 -17.09
C GLU A 124 -1.78 -4.92 -17.22
N ASN A 125 -2.52 -5.01 -18.32
CA ASN A 125 -3.71 -4.19 -18.54
C ASN A 125 -4.90 -4.62 -17.64
N SER A 126 -5.17 -5.93 -17.55
CA SER A 126 -6.28 -6.48 -16.77
C SER A 126 -6.12 -6.24 -15.27
N LEU A 127 -4.90 -6.35 -14.77
CA LEU A 127 -4.57 -6.16 -13.35
C LEU A 127 -4.11 -4.74 -13.03
N GLN A 128 -4.08 -3.85 -14.02
CA GLN A 128 -3.65 -2.46 -13.87
C GLN A 128 -2.25 -2.35 -13.24
N LEU A 129 -1.33 -3.21 -13.68
CA LEU A 129 0.06 -3.21 -13.23
C LEU A 129 0.89 -2.30 -14.11
N ASP A 130 1.79 -1.53 -13.50
CA ASP A 130 2.74 -0.69 -14.23
C ASP A 130 3.80 -1.55 -14.94
N ARG A 131 4.30 -2.56 -14.22
CA ARG A 131 5.25 -3.55 -14.71
C ARG A 131 5.23 -4.75 -13.78
N PHE A 132 5.33 -5.95 -14.33
CA PHE A 132 5.68 -7.14 -13.54
C PHE A 132 6.92 -7.84 -14.12
N SER A 133 7.61 -8.60 -13.27
CA SER A 133 8.73 -9.46 -13.66
C SER A 133 8.51 -10.83 -13.09
N ILE A 134 8.75 -11.87 -13.88
CA ILE A 134 8.78 -13.24 -13.41
C ILE A 134 10.24 -13.54 -13.07
N LYS A 135 10.49 -13.97 -11.84
CA LYS A 135 11.80 -14.47 -11.40
C LYS A 135 11.64 -15.92 -10.98
N PHE A 136 12.66 -16.73 -11.24
CA PHE A 136 12.75 -18.08 -10.72
C PHE A 136 13.38 -18.09 -9.32
N THR A 137 13.03 -19.08 -8.50
CA THR A 137 13.56 -19.25 -7.14
C THR A 137 15.08 -19.40 -7.09
N ASP A 138 15.68 -19.81 -8.20
CA ASP A 138 17.09 -20.10 -8.33
C ASP A 138 17.92 -18.87 -8.74
N GLU A 139 17.27 -17.71 -8.97
CA GLU A 139 17.93 -16.45 -9.32
C GLU A 139 18.53 -15.78 -8.07
N ALA A 140 19.76 -15.27 -8.19
CA ALA A 140 20.50 -14.64 -7.08
C ALA A 140 19.84 -13.35 -6.53
N ASP A 141 18.96 -12.71 -7.32
CA ASP A 141 18.27 -11.48 -6.95
C ASP A 141 16.92 -11.73 -6.22
N VAL A 142 16.64 -12.98 -5.81
CA VAL A 142 15.43 -13.36 -5.07
C VAL A 142 15.80 -13.54 -3.60
N GLU A 143 15.06 -12.88 -2.72
CA GLU A 143 15.29 -13.01 -1.28
C GLU A 143 15.06 -14.45 -0.82
N PRO A 144 15.87 -14.97 0.12
CA PRO A 144 15.80 -16.36 0.57
C PRO A 144 14.41 -16.70 1.13
N ILE A 145 13.76 -15.75 1.80
CA ILE A 145 12.40 -15.89 2.33
C ILE A 145 11.40 -16.20 1.20
N ILE A 146 11.55 -15.58 0.04
CA ILE A 146 10.68 -15.83 -1.13
C ILE A 146 10.96 -17.24 -1.69
N SER A 147 12.23 -17.63 -1.79
CA SER A 147 12.60 -18.97 -2.29
C SER A 147 12.11 -20.11 -1.38
N GLU A 148 12.09 -19.90 -0.06
CA GLU A 148 11.66 -20.90 0.93
C GLU A 148 10.14 -21.02 1.03
N THR A 149 9.40 -19.96 0.69
CA THR A 149 7.93 -19.92 0.79
C THR A 149 7.22 -20.33 -0.50
N VAL A 150 7.90 -20.25 -1.65
CA VAL A 150 7.34 -20.67 -2.94
C VAL A 150 7.28 -22.20 -3.01
N VAL A 151 6.10 -22.73 -3.34
CA VAL A 151 5.87 -24.17 -3.52
C VAL A 151 5.60 -24.46 -5.00
N PRO A 152 6.10 -25.57 -5.57
CA PRO A 152 5.78 -25.95 -6.94
C PRO A 152 4.27 -25.97 -7.21
N GLY A 153 3.83 -25.26 -8.25
CA GLY A 153 2.42 -25.13 -8.62
C GLY A 153 1.66 -23.97 -7.93
N ALA A 154 2.28 -23.28 -6.98
CA ALA A 154 1.73 -22.09 -6.34
C ALA A 154 2.75 -20.93 -6.42
N SER A 155 2.64 -20.12 -7.46
CA SER A 155 3.51 -18.95 -7.65
C SER A 155 3.18 -17.85 -6.65
N LEU A 156 4.20 -17.33 -5.97
CA LEU A 156 4.07 -16.20 -5.06
C LEU A 156 4.13 -14.87 -5.84
N MET A 157 3.17 -13.98 -5.59
CA MET A 157 3.23 -12.60 -6.05
C MET A 157 3.80 -11.73 -4.94
N HIS A 158 4.92 -11.04 -5.21
CA HIS A 158 5.53 -10.10 -4.28
C HIS A 158 5.36 -8.67 -4.80
N PHE A 159 4.77 -7.79 -3.98
CA PHE A 159 4.64 -6.38 -4.31
C PHE A 159 5.88 -5.64 -3.85
N PHE A 160 6.51 -4.92 -4.78
CA PHE A 160 7.61 -4.03 -4.42
C PHE A 160 7.08 -2.87 -3.57
N PRO A 161 7.91 -2.33 -2.66
CA PRO A 161 7.59 -1.08 -1.98
C PRO A 161 7.33 0.02 -3.02
N LEU A 162 6.50 0.99 -2.63
CA LEU A 162 6.21 2.18 -3.43
C LEU A 162 7.53 2.80 -3.89
N ARG A 163 7.71 2.88 -5.21
CA ARG A 163 8.89 3.51 -5.80
C ARG A 163 8.70 5.01 -5.77
N GLU A 164 9.81 5.73 -5.63
CA GLU A 164 9.81 7.18 -5.76
C GLU A 164 9.42 7.58 -7.19
N ALA A 165 8.49 8.53 -7.29
CA ALA A 165 7.95 9.00 -8.55
C ALA A 165 7.96 10.53 -8.62
N ILE A 166 8.09 11.05 -9.84
CA ILE A 166 7.99 12.48 -10.14
C ILE A 166 6.69 12.71 -10.90
N ASN A 167 5.90 13.69 -10.46
CA ASN A 167 4.62 14.02 -11.09
C ASN A 167 4.85 14.97 -12.26
N LEU A 168 4.50 14.53 -13.47
CA LEU A 168 4.44 15.39 -14.65
C LEU A 168 3.00 15.76 -14.98
N THR A 169 2.81 16.97 -15.50
CA THR A 169 1.52 17.39 -16.07
C THR A 169 1.41 16.88 -17.50
N SER A 170 0.49 15.97 -17.76
CA SER A 170 0.13 15.54 -19.11
C SER A 170 -0.95 16.44 -19.67
N ARG A 171 -0.57 17.32 -20.61
CA ARG A 171 -1.43 18.34 -21.21
C ARG A 171 -2.11 17.85 -22.48
N ASN A 172 -3.42 18.05 -22.57
CA ASN A 172 -4.17 17.79 -23.80
C ASN A 172 -4.15 19.03 -24.70
N VAL A 173 -3.64 18.89 -25.91
CA VAL A 173 -3.53 20.02 -26.87
C VAL A 173 -4.60 19.99 -27.96
N ARG A 174 -5.42 18.94 -28.01
CA ARG A 174 -6.51 18.82 -29.01
C ARG A 174 -7.72 19.62 -28.56
N VAL A 175 -8.17 20.52 -29.44
CA VAL A 175 -9.38 21.32 -29.21
C VAL A 175 -10.63 20.45 -29.33
N ALA A 176 -11.62 20.70 -28.47
CA ALA A 176 -12.98 20.15 -28.54
C ALA A 176 -13.09 18.60 -28.50
N ASN A 177 -12.13 17.89 -27.90
CA ASN A 177 -12.21 16.44 -27.65
C ASN A 177 -12.67 16.07 -26.23
N ALA A 178 -13.02 17.07 -25.39
CA ALA A 178 -13.44 16.93 -23.99
C ALA A 178 -12.43 16.21 -23.07
N LEU A 179 -11.16 16.13 -23.47
CA LEU A 179 -10.07 15.63 -22.63
C LEU A 179 -9.37 16.81 -21.93
N SER A 180 -8.90 16.59 -20.70
CA SER A 180 -8.28 17.60 -19.84
C SER A 180 -6.84 17.27 -19.49
N ASP A 181 -6.14 18.20 -18.87
CA ASP A 181 -4.82 17.95 -18.30
C ASP A 181 -4.91 16.96 -17.13
N VAL A 182 -3.92 16.06 -17.01
CA VAL A 182 -3.87 14.98 -16.02
C VAL A 182 -2.48 14.88 -15.44
N TYR A 183 -2.35 14.73 -14.13
CA TYR A 183 -1.06 14.48 -13.48
C TYR A 183 -0.71 13.00 -13.58
N VAL A 184 0.49 12.69 -14.07
CA VAL A 184 0.97 11.31 -14.23
C VAL A 184 2.27 11.16 -13.45
N GLU A 185 2.35 10.11 -12.63
CA GLU A 185 3.53 9.78 -11.84
C GLU A 185 4.50 8.95 -12.69
N ILE A 186 5.70 9.48 -12.89
CA ILE A 186 6.77 8.84 -13.67
C ILE A 186 7.82 8.27 -12.71
N MET A 187 8.12 6.98 -12.88
CA MET A 187 9.16 6.28 -12.14
C MET A 187 10.40 6.04 -13.01
N ASN A 188 11.54 5.83 -12.36
CA ASN A 188 12.78 5.50 -13.06
C ASN A 188 12.65 4.16 -13.81
N GLY A 189 12.96 4.16 -15.10
CA GLY A 189 12.88 2.99 -15.96
C GLY A 189 11.50 2.70 -16.55
N ASP A 190 10.53 3.62 -16.40
CA ASP A 190 9.24 3.53 -17.08
C ASP A 190 9.42 3.76 -18.59
N SER A 191 8.75 2.97 -19.43
CA SER A 191 8.68 3.24 -20.87
C SER A 191 7.52 4.17 -21.21
N VAL A 192 7.59 4.82 -22.38
CA VAL A 192 6.49 5.63 -22.92
C VAL A 192 5.19 4.82 -23.00
N ALA A 193 5.24 3.56 -23.41
CA ALA A 193 4.06 2.68 -23.39
C ALA A 193 3.46 2.47 -21.99
N VAL A 194 4.28 2.39 -20.94
CA VAL A 194 3.80 2.29 -19.54
C VAL A 194 3.13 3.59 -19.11
N VAL A 195 3.74 4.75 -19.42
CA VAL A 195 3.19 6.08 -19.08
C VAL A 195 1.88 6.33 -19.82
N VAL A 196 1.76 5.93 -21.09
CA VAL A 196 0.49 5.97 -21.84
C VAL A 196 -0.60 5.16 -21.16
N ARG A 197 -0.29 3.94 -20.72
CA ARG A 197 -1.25 3.09 -19.99
C ARG A 197 -1.65 3.67 -18.64
N LYS A 198 -0.71 4.28 -17.90
CA LYS A 198 -1.00 5.05 -16.68
C LYS A 198 -1.96 6.19 -16.98
N LEU A 199 -1.69 6.98 -18.02
CA LEU A 199 -2.54 8.10 -18.44
C LEU A 199 -3.97 7.65 -18.79
N ILE A 200 -4.14 6.55 -19.53
CA ILE A 200 -5.46 6.01 -19.86
C ILE A 200 -6.22 5.55 -18.60
N ARG A 201 -5.52 4.93 -17.63
CA ARG A 201 -6.13 4.52 -16.35
C ARG A 201 -6.61 5.71 -15.53
N LEU A 202 -5.83 6.79 -15.49
CA LEU A 202 -6.15 8.01 -14.76
C LEU A 202 -7.27 8.81 -15.46
N ASN A 203 -7.26 8.85 -16.79
CA ASN A 203 -8.26 9.56 -17.58
C ASN A 203 -9.32 8.63 -18.18
N LYS A 204 -10.36 8.32 -17.39
CA LYS A 204 -11.49 7.46 -17.80
C LYS A 204 -12.27 7.97 -19.02
N SER A 205 -12.08 9.23 -19.42
CA SER A 205 -12.69 9.80 -20.63
C SER A 205 -12.03 9.30 -21.92
N ILE A 206 -10.79 8.81 -21.84
CA ILE A 206 -10.10 8.19 -22.97
C ILE A 206 -10.70 6.79 -23.20
N LYS A 207 -11.56 6.68 -24.20
CA LYS A 207 -12.17 5.41 -24.60
C LYS A 207 -11.12 4.45 -25.22
N PRO A 208 -11.26 3.13 -25.11
CA PRO A 208 -10.31 2.15 -25.66
C PRO A 208 -10.04 2.24 -27.16
N ARG A 209 -10.95 2.89 -27.91
CA ARG A 209 -10.80 3.13 -29.35
C ARG A 209 -9.79 4.22 -29.70
N PHE A 210 -9.41 5.06 -28.74
CA PHE A 210 -8.47 6.15 -28.97
C PHE A 210 -7.04 5.61 -28.93
N ASN A 211 -6.25 6.00 -29.92
CA ASN A 211 -4.81 5.82 -29.91
C ASN A 211 -4.16 7.03 -29.24
N VAL A 212 -3.41 6.79 -28.17
CA VAL A 212 -2.77 7.84 -27.35
C VAL A 212 -1.30 7.88 -27.65
N THR A 213 -0.80 9.05 -28.02
CA THR A 213 0.62 9.30 -28.29
C THR A 213 1.15 10.37 -27.35
N LEU A 214 2.39 10.22 -26.87
CA LEU A 214 3.07 11.19 -26.03
C LEU A 214 4.07 12.01 -26.85
N TRP A 215 4.20 13.27 -26.47
CA TRP A 215 5.00 14.27 -27.15
C TRP A 215 5.77 15.10 -26.11
N ARG A 216 7.03 15.38 -26.39
CA ARG A 216 7.86 16.30 -25.60
C ARG A 216 7.94 17.66 -26.26
N TYR A 217 8.23 18.69 -25.48
CA TYR A 217 8.67 19.98 -26.02
C TYR A 217 10.07 19.84 -26.63
N GLN A 218 10.33 20.56 -27.72
CA GLN A 218 11.65 20.60 -28.35
C GLN A 218 12.67 21.28 -27.42
N ASP A 219 12.27 22.39 -26.80
CA ASP A 219 13.03 23.12 -25.79
C ASP A 219 12.54 22.77 -24.37
N PRO A 220 13.40 22.19 -23.50
CA PRO A 220 13.06 21.87 -22.13
C PRO A 220 12.83 23.09 -21.22
N PHE A 221 13.12 24.31 -21.67
CA PHE A 221 13.06 25.51 -20.84
C PHE A 221 12.03 26.53 -21.35
N GLY A 222 10.91 26.65 -20.65
CA GLY A 222 9.94 27.75 -20.85
C GLY A 222 9.06 27.63 -22.09
N GLU A 223 9.17 26.55 -22.85
CA GLU A 223 8.33 26.29 -24.03
C GLU A 223 6.89 25.90 -23.64
N ASP A 224 6.72 25.36 -22.45
CA ASP A 224 5.45 25.10 -21.76
C ASP A 224 4.61 26.36 -21.47
N ARG A 225 5.26 27.54 -21.50
CA ARG A 225 4.63 28.87 -21.33
C ARG A 225 4.27 29.54 -22.66
N LYS A 226 4.68 28.98 -23.80
CA LYS A 226 4.30 29.51 -25.10
C LYS A 226 2.84 29.16 -25.38
N MET A 227 2.11 30.11 -25.96
CA MET A 227 0.72 29.89 -26.34
C MET A 227 0.65 28.88 -27.50
N ILE A 228 -0.04 27.76 -27.26
CA ILE A 228 -0.26 26.73 -28.27
C ILE A 228 -1.37 27.22 -29.21
N SER A 229 -1.10 27.19 -30.52
CA SER A 229 -2.10 27.56 -31.53
C SER A 229 -3.22 26.52 -31.61
N CYS A 230 -4.46 26.98 -31.72
CA CYS A 230 -5.62 26.10 -31.91
C CYS A 230 -5.63 25.41 -33.29
N LEU A 231 -4.95 26.00 -34.29
CA LEU A 231 -4.94 25.50 -35.66
C LEU A 231 -3.86 24.44 -35.89
N ASP A 232 -2.70 24.63 -35.28
CA ASP A 232 -1.59 23.69 -35.30
C ASP A 232 -0.95 23.62 -33.90
N PRO A 233 -1.38 22.65 -33.07
CA PRO A 233 -0.90 22.56 -31.69
C PRO A 233 0.45 21.86 -31.53
N LEU A 234 0.97 21.18 -32.57
CA LEU A 234 2.16 20.33 -32.48
C LEU A 234 3.50 20.89 -33.05
N PRO A 235 3.64 22.15 -33.52
CA PRO A 235 4.86 22.56 -34.26
C PRO A 235 6.13 22.60 -33.40
N PHE A 236 5.99 22.78 -32.09
CA PHE A 236 7.10 22.80 -31.12
C PHE A 236 7.26 21.48 -30.35
N HIS A 237 6.57 20.43 -30.80
CA HIS A 237 6.55 19.16 -30.10
C HIS A 237 7.21 18.07 -30.94
N GLU A 238 7.90 17.15 -30.28
CA GLU A 238 8.47 15.96 -30.91
C GLU A 238 7.79 14.72 -30.32
N LYS A 239 7.36 13.82 -31.20
CA LYS A 239 6.69 12.58 -30.81
C LYS A 239 7.68 11.65 -30.14
N LEU A 240 7.29 11.06 -29.02
CA LEU A 240 8.09 10.05 -28.33
C LEU A 240 7.81 8.66 -28.90
N GLU A 241 8.85 7.84 -29.04
CA GLU A 241 8.71 6.42 -29.36
C GLU A 241 8.24 5.62 -28.14
N ASP A 242 7.39 4.61 -28.36
CA ASP A 242 6.82 3.77 -27.30
C ASP A 242 7.89 2.98 -26.51
N SER A 243 9.03 2.74 -27.15
CA SER A 243 10.23 2.06 -26.60
C SER A 243 11.12 2.98 -25.77
N ALA A 244 10.95 4.31 -25.83
CA ALA A 244 11.78 5.24 -25.09
C ALA A 244 11.55 5.10 -23.57
N VAL A 245 12.62 5.32 -22.80
CA VAL A 245 12.63 5.06 -21.35
C VAL A 245 12.88 6.35 -20.58
N PHE A 246 12.04 6.61 -19.56
CA PHE A 246 12.20 7.72 -18.64
C PHE A 246 13.22 7.37 -17.56
N ALA A 247 14.13 8.31 -17.30
CA ALA A 247 15.06 8.28 -16.18
C ALA A 247 14.80 9.49 -15.28
N THR A 248 14.54 9.23 -14.01
CA THR A 248 14.19 10.26 -13.02
C THR A 248 15.33 10.50 -12.03
N ASP A 249 15.62 11.77 -11.77
CA ASP A 249 16.55 12.24 -10.73
C ASP A 249 15.73 12.90 -9.62
N ILE A 250 15.57 12.19 -8.49
CA ILE A 250 14.73 12.63 -7.37
C ILE A 250 15.31 13.87 -6.68
N GLU A 251 16.64 13.96 -6.55
CA GLU A 251 17.30 15.08 -5.86
C GLU A 251 17.05 16.40 -6.59
N LYS A 252 17.12 16.36 -7.92
CA LYS A 252 16.92 17.55 -8.77
C LYS A 252 15.46 17.73 -9.21
N ARG A 253 14.57 16.79 -8.90
CA ARG A 253 13.22 16.67 -9.49
C ARG A 253 13.22 16.82 -11.02
N ALA A 254 14.23 16.22 -11.66
CA ALA A 254 14.41 16.31 -13.10
C ALA A 254 14.03 14.99 -13.76
N VAL A 255 13.37 15.07 -14.92
CA VAL A 255 13.03 13.90 -15.73
C VAL A 255 13.79 13.98 -17.05
N SER A 256 14.40 12.87 -17.43
CA SER A 256 15.09 12.72 -18.71
C SER A 256 14.51 11.53 -19.47
N LEU A 257 14.58 11.57 -20.79
CA LEU A 257 14.15 10.49 -21.67
C LEU A 257 15.34 9.98 -22.45
N SER A 258 15.58 8.68 -22.41
CA SER A 258 16.53 8.00 -23.26
C SER A 258 15.79 7.39 -24.45
N ASP A 259 16.05 7.92 -25.65
CA ASP A 259 15.50 7.44 -26.91
C ASP A 259 16.64 7.13 -27.89
N ASN A 260 16.77 5.86 -28.27
CA ASN A 260 17.77 5.37 -29.22
C ASN A 260 19.21 5.85 -28.95
N GLY A 261 19.60 5.93 -27.67
CA GLY A 261 20.94 6.35 -27.22
C GLY A 261 21.13 7.87 -27.05
N LYS A 262 20.10 8.68 -27.34
CA LYS A 262 20.09 10.12 -27.05
C LYS A 262 19.28 10.38 -25.79
N ALA A 263 19.83 11.22 -24.90
CA ALA A 263 19.14 11.67 -23.70
C ALA A 263 18.56 13.06 -23.92
N TYR A 264 17.26 13.21 -23.69
CA TYR A 264 16.53 14.47 -23.75
C TYR A 264 16.05 14.86 -22.37
N LEU A 265 16.17 16.13 -21.99
CA LEU A 265 15.54 16.64 -20.77
C LEU A 265 14.05 16.89 -21.03
N ILE A 266 13.22 16.55 -20.05
CA ILE A 266 11.79 16.77 -20.10
C ILE A 266 11.42 17.82 -19.06
N CYS A 267 10.55 18.75 -19.44
CA CYS A 267 9.97 19.74 -18.54
C CYS A 267 9.03 19.09 -17.51
N ASP A 268 8.45 19.92 -16.64
CA ASP A 268 7.35 19.52 -15.76
C ASP A 268 6.07 19.12 -16.54
N THR A 269 5.97 19.49 -17.81
CA THR A 269 4.81 19.23 -18.68
C THR A 269 5.18 18.36 -19.88
N ILE A 270 4.37 17.33 -20.14
CA ILE A 270 4.38 16.52 -21.36
C ILE A 270 3.06 16.70 -22.10
N VAL A 271 3.05 16.51 -23.41
CA VAL A 271 1.83 16.64 -24.22
C VAL A 271 1.34 15.27 -24.63
N TYR A 272 0.03 15.06 -24.58
CA TYR A 272 -0.60 13.86 -25.09
C TYR A 272 -1.65 14.19 -26.16
N VAL A 273 -1.76 13.28 -27.13
CA VAL A 273 -2.76 13.36 -28.20
C VAL A 273 -3.48 12.02 -28.29
N ALA A 274 -4.77 12.04 -27.99
CA ALA A 274 -5.69 10.92 -28.19
C ALA A 274 -6.51 11.15 -29.46
N HIS A 275 -6.49 10.20 -30.40
CA HIS A 275 -7.22 10.24 -31.67
C HIS A 275 -7.95 8.94 -31.96
#